data_AF-A0A6G7K6I5-F1
#
_entry.id   AF-A0A6G7K6I5-F1
#
_cell.length_a   1.000
_cell.length_b   1.000
_cell.length_c   1.000
_cell.angle_alpha   90.00
_cell.angle_beta   90.00
_cell.angle_gamma   90.00
#
_symmetry.space_group_name_H-M   'P 1'
#
loop_
_entity.id
_entity.type
_entity.pdbx_description
1 polymer ?
#
loop_
_entity_poly.entity_id
_entity_poly.type
_entity_poly.pdbx_seq_one_letter_code
_entity_poly.pdbx_strand_id
1 'polypeptide(L)'
;VLELPNLIEIQTSSYQWFLDEGLREMFQDISPIEDFTGSLSLEFIDYSLGEPKYSVEEAKERDVTYSAPLRVKVRLIHKETGEVKDQEVFMGDFPLMTETGTFVINGAERVIVSQLVRSPSVYFSGKVDKNGKKGYTATVIPNRGAWLEYETDAKDVVYVRIDRTRKLPVTVLLRALGFGTDQEIIDLLGDNEYLRNTLEKDNTENTEKALLEIYERLRPGEPPTVENAKTLLVSRFFDPKRYDLANVGRYKINKKLHIKNRLFNQRLAETLVDPETGEILVEKDTIIDRRTLDRILPMLEGGVNFQTHEPVGGVLEEEVSLQSIKIYAPGDAKGEKVINVLGNTFIDKSVKNITPADILASISYFF
;
A
#
# COMPACT_ATOMS: atom_id res chain seq x y z
N VAL A 1 40.34 15.14 7.14
CA VAL A 1 40.28 13.72 6.77
C VAL A 1 39.17 13.12 7.61
N LEU A 2 38.12 12.55 6.99
CA LEU A 2 37.09 11.82 7.74
C LEU A 2 37.66 10.44 8.10
N GLU A 3 37.50 10.03 9.35
CA GLU A 3 37.90 8.69 9.78
C GLU A 3 36.99 7.63 9.15
N LEU A 4 37.54 6.43 8.95
CA LEU A 4 36.77 5.30 8.41
C LEU A 4 35.70 4.89 9.42
N PRO A 5 34.42 4.78 9.01
CA PRO A 5 33.36 4.32 9.89
C PRO A 5 33.56 2.83 10.21
N ASN A 6 32.84 2.35 11.23
CA ASN A 6 32.84 0.94 11.58
C ASN A 6 32.21 0.12 10.42
N LEU A 7 33.01 -0.75 9.80
CA LEU A 7 32.59 -1.49 8.59
C LEU A 7 31.55 -2.58 8.86
N ILE A 8 31.37 -2.99 10.12
CA ILE A 8 30.33 -3.97 10.53
C ILE A 8 29.10 -3.29 11.16
N GLU A 9 29.10 -1.96 11.27
CA GLU A 9 28.07 -1.18 11.95
C GLU A 9 26.66 -1.47 11.44
N ILE A 10 26.50 -1.70 10.14
CA ILE A 10 25.20 -2.01 9.53
C ILE A 10 24.57 -3.23 10.19
N GLN A 11 25.34 -4.28 10.46
CA GLN A 11 24.82 -5.52 11.06
C GLN A 11 24.48 -5.31 12.53
N THR A 12 25.43 -4.73 13.29
CA THR A 12 25.27 -4.53 14.73
C THR A 12 24.15 -3.55 15.04
N SER A 13 24.08 -2.42 14.32
CA SER A 13 23.05 -1.41 14.52
C SER A 13 21.66 -1.90 14.11
N SER A 14 21.57 -2.69 13.02
CA SER A 14 20.28 -3.27 12.60
C SER A 14 19.75 -4.28 13.62
N TYR A 15 20.62 -5.09 14.22
CA TYR A 15 20.20 -6.08 15.20
C TYR A 15 19.86 -5.42 16.54
N GLN A 16 20.63 -4.41 16.96
CA GLN A 16 20.33 -3.62 18.16
C GLN A 16 18.96 -2.94 18.04
N TRP A 17 18.68 -2.27 16.91
CA TRP A 17 17.37 -1.70 16.63
C TRP A 17 16.25 -2.76 16.67
N PHE A 18 16.50 -3.93 16.11
CA PHE A 18 15.52 -5.03 16.10
C PHE A 18 15.18 -5.49 17.52
N LEU A 19 16.16 -5.57 18.42
CA LEU A 19 15.88 -5.85 19.83
C LEU A 19 15.12 -4.68 20.44
N ASP A 20 15.68 -3.48 20.46
CA ASP A 20 15.15 -2.35 21.23
C ASP A 20 13.75 -1.92 20.79
N GLU A 21 13.49 -1.91 19.49
CA GLU A 21 12.24 -1.38 18.90
C GLU A 21 11.50 -2.47 18.10
N GLY A 22 12.18 -3.17 17.21
CA GLY A 22 11.53 -4.05 16.22
C GLY A 22 10.68 -5.18 16.82
N LEU A 23 11.17 -5.85 17.86
CA LEU A 23 10.42 -6.90 18.57
C LEU A 23 9.15 -6.34 19.22
N ARG A 24 9.25 -5.15 19.83
CA ARG A 24 8.12 -4.49 20.50
C ARG A 24 7.07 -4.08 19.47
N GLU A 25 7.48 -3.46 18.36
CA GLU A 25 6.58 -3.09 17.27
C GLU A 25 5.85 -4.34 16.72
N MET A 26 6.57 -5.43 16.48
CA MET A 26 5.98 -6.67 15.96
C MET A 26 4.93 -7.25 16.92
N PHE A 27 5.19 -7.27 18.23
CA PHE A 27 4.21 -7.78 19.20
C PHE A 27 3.00 -6.84 19.36
N GLN A 28 3.21 -5.53 19.25
CA GLN A 28 2.12 -4.55 19.25
C GLN A 28 1.23 -4.71 18.00
N ASP A 29 1.81 -4.96 16.83
CA ASP A 29 1.06 -5.12 15.58
C ASP A 29 0.08 -6.30 15.59
N ILE A 30 0.39 -7.37 16.33
CA ILE A 30 -0.51 -8.53 16.49
C ILE A 30 -1.48 -8.40 17.67
N SER A 31 -1.26 -7.42 18.55
CA SER A 31 -2.02 -7.20 19.78
C SER A 31 -3.10 -6.12 19.58
N PRO A 32 -4.32 -6.28 20.12
CA PRO A 32 -4.81 -7.45 20.84
C PRO A 32 -5.17 -8.61 19.90
N ILE A 33 -5.03 -9.82 20.43
CA ILE A 33 -5.57 -11.05 19.83
C ILE A 33 -6.89 -11.35 20.53
N GLU A 34 -7.98 -11.33 19.78
CA GLU A 34 -9.32 -11.66 20.29
C GLU A 34 -9.70 -13.08 19.91
N ASP A 35 -10.46 -13.74 20.78
CA ASP A 35 -11.07 -15.02 20.45
C ASP A 35 -12.26 -14.85 19.49
N PHE A 36 -12.78 -15.96 18.96
CA PHE A 36 -13.86 -15.94 17.97
C PHE A 36 -15.14 -15.24 18.47
N THR A 37 -15.40 -15.30 19.78
CA THR A 37 -16.59 -14.68 20.37
C THR A 37 -16.35 -13.23 20.81
N GLY A 38 -15.09 -12.77 20.80
CA GLY A 38 -14.69 -11.46 21.30
C GLY A 38 -14.76 -11.30 22.82
N SER A 39 -15.01 -12.38 23.57
CA SER A 39 -15.14 -12.41 25.03
C SER A 39 -13.78 -12.38 25.73
N LEU A 40 -12.74 -12.92 25.10
CA LEU A 40 -11.36 -12.97 25.57
C LEU A 40 -10.47 -12.10 24.67
N SER A 41 -9.65 -11.26 25.30
CA SER A 41 -8.62 -10.46 24.64
C SER A 41 -7.25 -10.78 25.25
N LEU A 42 -6.27 -11.11 24.42
CA LEU A 42 -4.88 -11.29 24.82
C LEU A 42 -4.06 -10.10 24.32
N GLU A 43 -3.53 -9.33 25.27
CA GLU A 43 -2.74 -8.12 25.03
C GLU A 43 -1.27 -8.35 25.33
N PHE A 44 -0.41 -7.81 24.48
CA PHE A 44 1.02 -7.71 24.74
C PHE A 44 1.32 -6.55 25.70
N ILE A 45 2.09 -6.81 26.76
CA ILE A 45 2.58 -5.77 27.67
C ILE A 45 4.04 -5.45 27.35
N ASP A 46 4.91 -6.47 27.44
CA ASP A 46 6.34 -6.29 27.30
C ASP A 46 7.05 -7.60 26.96
N TYR A 47 8.34 -7.55 26.64
CA TYR A 47 9.18 -8.73 26.49
C TYR A 47 10.49 -8.56 27.28
N SER A 48 11.11 -9.68 27.63
CA SER A 48 12.44 -9.72 28.25
C SER A 48 13.29 -10.78 27.58
N LEU A 49 14.57 -10.48 27.39
CA LEU A 49 15.59 -11.44 27.01
C LEU A 49 16.40 -11.78 28.27
N GLY A 50 16.48 -13.06 28.60
CA GLY A 50 17.34 -13.52 29.70
C GLY A 50 18.81 -13.56 29.32
N GLU A 51 19.62 -14.13 30.21
CA GLU A 51 21.05 -14.32 29.96
C GLU A 51 21.29 -15.55 29.06
N PRO A 52 22.31 -15.50 28.20
CA PRO A 52 22.71 -16.66 27.41
C PRO A 52 23.21 -17.78 28.33
N LYS A 53 22.86 -19.03 27.98
CA LYS A 53 23.23 -20.22 28.78
C LYS A 53 24.73 -20.56 28.71
N TYR A 54 25.40 -20.12 27.63
CA TYR A 54 26.78 -20.44 27.30
C TYR A 54 27.48 -19.20 26.75
N SER A 55 28.80 -19.11 26.92
CA SER A 55 29.60 -18.14 26.16
C SER A 55 29.62 -18.48 24.66
N VAL A 56 30.12 -17.57 23.82
CA VAL A 56 30.28 -17.80 22.38
C VAL A 56 31.23 -18.98 22.11
N GLU A 57 32.31 -19.11 22.87
CA GLU A 57 33.30 -20.19 22.78
C GLU A 57 32.69 -21.53 23.21
N GLU A 58 32.00 -21.55 24.35
CA GLU A 58 31.31 -22.75 24.84
C GLU A 58 30.22 -23.22 23.87
N ALA A 59 29.50 -22.29 23.23
CA ALA A 59 28.51 -22.62 22.23
C ALA A 59 29.12 -23.29 20.99
N LYS A 60 30.31 -22.84 20.58
CA LYS A 60 31.11 -23.44 19.50
C LYS A 60 31.63 -24.83 19.87
N GLU A 61 32.20 -24.99 21.07
CA GLU A 61 32.75 -26.28 21.53
C GLU A 61 31.69 -27.36 21.73
N ARG A 62 30.47 -26.97 22.11
CA ARG A 62 29.37 -27.89 22.43
C ARG A 62 28.41 -28.14 21.25
N ASP A 63 28.69 -27.58 20.07
CA ASP A 63 27.80 -27.64 18.91
C ASP A 63 26.37 -27.14 19.17
N VAL A 64 26.22 -26.10 20.02
CA VAL A 64 24.92 -25.50 20.38
C VAL A 64 24.77 -24.09 19.80
N THR A 65 23.56 -23.53 19.88
CA THR A 65 23.28 -22.16 19.43
C THR A 65 23.55 -21.17 20.58
N TYR A 66 24.24 -20.06 20.30
CA TYR A 66 24.40 -18.94 21.25
C TYR A 66 23.09 -18.15 21.28
N SER A 67 22.31 -18.34 22.34
CA SER A 67 20.96 -17.79 22.48
C SER A 67 20.59 -17.47 23.92
N ALA A 68 19.63 -16.58 24.07
CA ALA A 68 19.01 -16.19 25.34
C ALA A 68 17.52 -16.53 25.36
N PRO A 69 16.93 -16.91 26.50
CA PRO A 69 15.51 -17.20 26.59
C PRO A 69 14.68 -15.91 26.41
N LEU A 70 13.80 -15.89 25.41
CA LEU A 70 12.82 -14.82 25.20
C LEU A 70 11.55 -15.13 25.99
N ARG A 71 11.15 -14.19 26.85
CA ARG A 71 9.87 -14.24 27.56
C ARG A 71 9.02 -13.04 27.20
N VAL A 72 7.72 -13.25 27.09
CA VAL A 72 6.75 -12.20 26.77
C VAL A 72 5.74 -12.12 27.90
N LYS A 73 5.53 -10.90 28.41
CA LYS A 73 4.49 -10.60 29.38
C LYS A 73 3.21 -10.28 28.63
N VAL A 74 2.19 -11.10 28.82
CA VAL A 74 0.88 -10.96 28.21
C VAL A 74 -0.18 -10.72 29.29
N ARG A 75 -1.27 -10.07 28.89
CA ARG A 75 -2.46 -9.84 29.70
C ARG A 75 -3.67 -10.49 29.03
N LEU A 76 -4.29 -11.44 29.72
CA LEU A 76 -5.57 -12.00 29.31
C LEU A 76 -6.70 -11.23 30.01
N ILE A 77 -7.60 -10.65 29.22
CA ILE A 77 -8.77 -9.90 29.68
C ILE A 77 -10.02 -10.69 29.30
N HIS A 78 -10.85 -11.03 30.28
CA HIS A 78 -12.19 -11.57 30.04
C HIS A 78 -13.21 -10.43 30.11
N LYS A 79 -13.71 -9.98 28.95
CA LYS A 79 -14.50 -8.74 28.85
C LYS A 79 -15.81 -8.79 29.63
N GLU A 80 -16.45 -9.96 29.72
CA GLU A 80 -17.73 -10.10 30.42
C GLU A 80 -17.61 -10.07 31.96
N THR A 81 -16.57 -10.71 32.51
CA THR A 81 -16.36 -10.81 33.96
C THR A 81 -15.48 -9.68 34.50
N GLY A 82 -14.75 -8.99 33.61
CA GLY A 82 -13.73 -8.01 33.97
C GLY A 82 -12.46 -8.63 34.57
N GLU A 83 -12.30 -9.97 34.52
CA GLU A 83 -11.13 -10.64 35.06
C GLU A 83 -9.89 -10.34 34.19
N VAL A 84 -8.79 -9.95 34.85
CA VAL A 84 -7.51 -9.65 34.19
C VAL A 84 -6.43 -10.55 34.79
N LYS A 85 -5.70 -11.26 33.92
CA LYS A 85 -4.58 -12.13 34.32
C LYS A 85 -3.33 -11.76 33.52
N ASP A 86 -2.31 -11.29 34.23
CA ASP A 86 -0.98 -11.08 33.66
C ASP A 86 -0.15 -12.35 33.83
N GLN A 87 0.48 -12.81 32.75
CA GLN A 87 1.37 -13.97 32.78
C GLN A 87 2.60 -13.73 31.93
N GLU A 88 3.74 -14.26 32.37
CA GLU A 88 4.96 -14.31 31.59
C GLU A 88 5.07 -15.68 30.91
N VAL A 89 5.17 -15.66 29.57
CA VAL A 89 5.18 -16.85 28.72
C VAL A 89 6.55 -16.97 28.06
N PHE A 90 7.13 -18.18 28.10
CA PHE A 90 8.36 -18.49 27.39
C PHE A 90 8.07 -18.68 25.90
N MET A 91 8.70 -17.86 25.05
CA MET A 91 8.50 -17.87 23.60
C MET A 91 9.55 -18.69 22.85
N GLY A 92 10.59 -19.16 23.54
CA GLY A 92 11.71 -19.89 22.96
C GLY A 92 13.06 -19.25 23.26
N ASP A 93 14.12 -19.94 22.89
CA ASP A 93 15.47 -19.39 22.95
C ASP A 93 15.75 -18.57 21.66
N PHE A 94 16.16 -17.32 21.82
CA PHE A 94 16.40 -16.37 20.74
C PHE A 94 17.91 -16.23 20.45
N PRO A 95 18.38 -16.53 19.23
CA PRO A 95 19.81 -16.40 18.89
C PRO A 95 20.31 -14.97 19.04
N LEU A 96 21.46 -14.81 19.70
CA LEU A 96 22.09 -13.51 19.93
C LEU A 96 23.23 -13.25 18.94
N MET A 97 23.37 -11.99 18.52
CA MET A 97 24.50 -11.54 17.73
C MET A 97 25.75 -11.42 18.62
N THR A 98 26.88 -11.86 18.10
CA THR A 98 28.20 -11.71 18.75
C THR A 98 28.74 -10.29 18.53
N GLU A 99 29.80 -9.92 19.27
CA GLU A 99 30.48 -8.62 19.10
C GLU A 99 31.03 -8.39 17.67
N THR A 100 31.29 -9.47 16.92
CA THR A 100 31.78 -9.42 15.54
C THR A 100 30.67 -9.32 14.49
N GLY A 101 29.40 -9.23 14.90
CA GLY A 101 28.26 -9.15 13.96
C GLY A 101 27.86 -10.50 13.36
N THR A 102 28.17 -11.61 14.02
CA THR A 102 27.88 -12.98 13.57
C THR A 102 26.92 -13.67 14.52
N PHE A 103 26.45 -14.87 14.16
CA PHE A 103 25.63 -15.73 15.01
C PHE A 103 26.27 -17.12 15.10
N VAL A 104 26.27 -17.73 16.29
CA VAL A 104 26.64 -19.14 16.45
C VAL A 104 25.37 -19.98 16.44
N ILE A 105 25.18 -20.76 15.37
CA ILE A 105 24.02 -21.64 15.19
C ILE A 105 24.52 -23.08 15.10
N ASN A 106 24.22 -23.88 16.12
CA ASN A 106 24.66 -25.27 16.27
C ASN A 106 26.19 -25.40 16.10
N GLY A 107 26.94 -24.64 16.90
CA GLY A 107 28.42 -24.58 16.87
C GLY A 107 29.03 -23.80 15.70
N ALA A 108 28.31 -23.66 14.59
CA ALA A 108 28.81 -23.00 13.40
C ALA A 108 28.54 -21.50 13.41
N GLU A 109 29.57 -20.72 13.08
CA GLU A 109 29.46 -19.27 12.95
C GLU A 109 28.86 -18.88 11.59
N ARG A 110 27.87 -17.99 11.61
CA ARG A 110 27.09 -17.57 10.45
C ARG A 110 26.97 -16.06 10.40
N VAL A 111 26.90 -15.52 9.19
CA VAL A 111 26.65 -14.10 8.93
C VAL A 111 25.31 -13.99 8.22
N ILE A 112 24.46 -13.07 8.69
CA ILE A 112 23.25 -12.68 7.96
C ILE A 112 23.65 -11.62 6.94
N VAL A 113 23.40 -11.87 5.66
CA VAL A 113 23.78 -10.97 4.57
C VAL A 113 22.60 -10.09 4.20
N SER A 114 22.84 -8.77 4.11
CA SER A 114 21.84 -7.80 3.68
C SER A 114 21.38 -8.09 2.26
N GLN A 115 20.06 -8.10 2.06
CA GLN A 115 19.45 -8.31 0.75
C GLN A 115 19.04 -6.98 0.11
N LEU A 116 19.19 -6.87 -1.20
CA LEU A 116 18.68 -5.75 -1.98
C LEU A 116 17.35 -6.16 -2.62
N VAL A 117 16.26 -5.65 -2.04
CA VAL A 117 14.89 -5.89 -2.52
C VAL A 117 14.25 -4.59 -2.99
N ARG A 118 13.21 -4.70 -3.82
CA ARG A 118 12.42 -3.52 -4.21
C ARG A 118 11.65 -3.01 -3.00
N SER A 119 11.75 -1.71 -2.72
CA SER A 119 10.97 -1.11 -1.65
C SER A 119 9.49 -1.03 -2.01
N PRO A 120 8.57 -1.11 -1.05
CA PRO A 120 7.13 -0.98 -1.31
C PRO A 120 6.80 0.37 -1.96
N SER A 121 6.00 0.36 -3.03
CA SER A 121 5.49 1.55 -3.73
C SER A 121 4.66 1.13 -4.95
N VAL A 122 4.20 2.10 -5.73
CA VAL A 122 3.73 1.91 -7.10
C VAL A 122 4.85 2.21 -8.10
N TYR A 123 5.06 1.29 -9.03
CA TYR A 123 6.06 1.38 -10.09
C TYR A 123 5.37 1.39 -11.44
N PHE A 124 5.83 2.25 -12.34
CA PHE A 124 5.35 2.33 -13.72
C PHE A 124 6.51 2.03 -14.66
N SER A 125 6.25 1.29 -15.73
CA SER A 125 7.24 1.00 -16.75
C SER A 125 6.61 1.02 -18.14
N GLY A 126 7.40 1.43 -19.13
CA GLY A 126 7.03 1.35 -20.54
C GLY A 126 7.80 0.22 -21.21
N LYS A 127 7.14 -0.51 -22.10
CA LYS A 127 7.75 -1.51 -22.97
C LYS A 127 7.29 -1.26 -24.39
N VAL A 128 8.22 -1.21 -25.32
CA VAL A 128 7.88 -1.22 -26.75
C VAL A 128 7.74 -2.67 -27.18
N ASP A 129 6.59 -3.01 -27.75
CA ASP A 129 6.37 -4.35 -28.29
C ASP A 129 7.15 -4.56 -29.60
N LYS A 130 7.07 -5.77 -30.16
CA LYS A 130 7.77 -6.12 -31.41
C LYS A 130 7.29 -5.31 -32.62
N ASN A 131 6.10 -4.72 -32.56
CA ASN A 131 5.47 -3.95 -33.62
C ASN A 131 5.71 -2.44 -33.45
N GLY A 132 6.51 -2.02 -32.46
CA GLY A 132 6.78 -0.61 -32.18
C GLY A 132 5.70 0.08 -31.32
N LYS A 133 4.67 -0.65 -30.88
CA LYS A 133 3.62 -0.10 -30.02
C LYS A 133 4.15 0.05 -28.60
N LYS A 134 3.94 1.22 -28.00
CA LYS A 134 4.25 1.45 -26.58
C LYS A 134 3.16 0.84 -25.72
N GLY A 135 3.48 -0.21 -24.98
CA GLY A 135 2.67 -0.72 -23.89
C GLY A 135 3.20 -0.20 -22.55
N TYR A 136 2.29 0.06 -21.61
CA TYR A 136 2.66 0.42 -20.25
C TYR A 136 2.26 -0.70 -19.29
N THR A 137 3.00 -0.82 -18.20
CA THR A 137 2.65 -1.67 -17.07
C THR A 137 2.89 -0.91 -15.78
N ALA A 138 2.15 -1.27 -14.75
CA ALA A 138 2.38 -0.76 -13.42
C ALA A 138 2.20 -1.85 -12.38
N THR A 139 2.85 -1.69 -11.23
CA THR A 139 2.80 -2.66 -10.13
C THR A 139 2.81 -1.92 -8.81
N VAL A 140 1.77 -2.14 -8.01
CA VAL A 140 1.71 -1.76 -6.59
C VAL A 140 2.26 -2.92 -5.78
N ILE A 141 3.41 -2.68 -5.15
CA ILE A 141 4.16 -3.66 -4.35
C ILE A 141 4.02 -3.28 -2.87
N PRO A 142 3.39 -4.11 -2.03
CA PRO A 142 3.38 -3.93 -0.58
C PRO A 142 4.66 -4.44 0.09
N ASN A 143 4.83 -4.07 1.37
CA ASN A 143 5.77 -4.75 2.26
C ASN A 143 5.29 -6.18 2.55
N ARG A 144 4.00 -6.31 2.87
CA ARG A 144 3.29 -7.57 3.06
C ARG A 144 1.86 -7.42 2.55
N GLY A 145 1.38 -8.35 1.75
CA GLY A 145 0.01 -8.33 1.23
C GLY A 145 -0.07 -8.62 -0.27
N ALA A 146 -1.27 -8.46 -0.83
CA ALA A 146 -1.56 -8.75 -2.23
C ALA A 146 -0.97 -7.70 -3.19
N TRP A 147 -0.50 -8.14 -4.35
CA TRP A 147 -0.02 -7.24 -5.40
C TRP A 147 -1.18 -6.77 -6.28
N LEU A 148 -1.10 -5.54 -6.79
CA LEU A 148 -1.92 -5.05 -7.89
C LEU A 148 -1.02 -4.77 -9.09
N GLU A 149 -1.34 -5.37 -10.23
CA GLU A 149 -0.57 -5.20 -11.46
C GLU A 149 -1.49 -4.69 -12.58
N TYR A 150 -1.09 -3.62 -13.26
CA TYR A 150 -1.80 -3.05 -14.40
C TYR A 150 -1.01 -3.30 -15.68
N GLU A 151 -1.71 -3.61 -16.77
CA GLU A 151 -1.10 -3.78 -18.08
C GLU A 151 -2.02 -3.29 -19.21
N THR A 152 -1.45 -2.65 -20.23
CA THR A 152 -2.14 -2.35 -21.48
C THR A 152 -1.85 -3.44 -22.50
N ASP A 153 -2.87 -3.92 -23.20
CA ASP A 153 -2.68 -4.91 -24.26
C ASP A 153 -2.55 -4.29 -25.68
N ALA A 154 -2.40 -5.15 -26.68
CA ALA A 154 -2.25 -4.73 -28.08
C ALA A 154 -3.51 -4.05 -28.68
N LYS A 155 -4.67 -4.15 -28.02
CA LYS A 155 -5.93 -3.52 -28.41
C LYS A 155 -6.26 -2.28 -27.57
N ASP A 156 -5.28 -1.77 -26.82
CA ASP A 156 -5.46 -0.60 -25.95
C ASP A 156 -6.50 -0.82 -24.84
N VAL A 157 -6.67 -2.09 -24.43
CA VAL A 157 -7.48 -2.44 -23.26
C VAL A 157 -6.59 -2.49 -22.03
N VAL A 158 -7.05 -1.87 -20.94
CA VAL A 158 -6.36 -1.84 -19.66
C VAL A 158 -6.86 -2.95 -18.75
N TYR A 159 -5.92 -3.77 -18.29
CA TYR A 159 -6.20 -4.90 -17.41
C TYR A 159 -5.58 -4.70 -16.03
N VAL A 160 -6.18 -5.33 -15.03
CA VAL A 160 -5.64 -5.53 -13.69
C VAL A 160 -5.46 -7.02 -13.40
N ARG A 161 -4.41 -7.35 -12.64
CA ARG A 161 -4.24 -8.65 -11.96
C ARG A 161 -4.15 -8.41 -10.46
N ILE A 162 -4.92 -9.19 -9.72
CA ILE A 162 -4.98 -9.17 -8.26
C ILE A 162 -4.22 -10.39 -7.77
N ASP A 163 -3.12 -10.21 -7.03
CA ASP A 163 -2.33 -11.29 -6.45
C ASP A 163 -1.88 -12.36 -7.48
N ARG A 164 -1.37 -11.90 -8.64
CA ARG A 164 -0.87 -12.76 -9.74
C ARG A 164 -1.91 -13.71 -10.34
N THR A 165 -3.20 -13.46 -10.14
CA THR A 165 -4.28 -14.22 -10.77
C THR A 165 -4.51 -13.81 -12.24
N ARG A 166 -5.51 -14.43 -12.88
CA ARG A 166 -5.87 -14.13 -14.28
C ARG A 166 -6.35 -12.69 -14.42
N LYS A 167 -5.95 -12.04 -15.50
CA LYS A 167 -6.30 -10.64 -15.80
C LYS A 167 -7.82 -10.40 -15.93
N LEU A 168 -8.23 -9.22 -15.49
CA LEU A 168 -9.58 -8.66 -15.57
C LEU A 168 -9.49 -7.24 -16.15
N PRO A 169 -10.48 -6.73 -16.90
CA PRO A 169 -10.53 -5.31 -17.23
C PRO A 169 -10.46 -4.47 -15.95
N VAL A 170 -9.69 -3.36 -15.94
CA VAL A 170 -9.51 -2.56 -14.72
C VAL A 170 -10.82 -1.95 -14.22
N THR A 171 -11.79 -1.74 -15.10
CA THR A 171 -13.13 -1.24 -14.78
C THR A 171 -13.91 -2.20 -13.87
N VAL A 172 -13.66 -3.51 -13.92
CA VAL A 172 -14.23 -4.49 -12.98
C VAL A 172 -13.80 -4.15 -11.54
N LEU A 173 -12.53 -3.77 -11.34
CA LEU A 173 -12.05 -3.36 -10.03
C LEU A 173 -12.69 -2.02 -9.59
N LEU A 174 -12.85 -1.06 -10.50
CA LEU A 174 -13.52 0.22 -10.21
C LEU A 174 -14.97 0.01 -9.79
N ARG A 175 -15.71 -0.86 -10.50
CA ARG A 175 -17.09 -1.25 -10.12
C ARG A 175 -17.13 -1.91 -8.76
N ALA A 176 -16.22 -2.85 -8.48
CA ALA A 176 -16.14 -3.49 -7.18
C ALA A 176 -15.84 -2.51 -6.04
N LEU A 177 -15.06 -1.45 -6.30
CA LEU A 177 -14.84 -0.36 -5.34
C LEU A 177 -16.07 0.53 -5.13
N GLY A 178 -17.13 0.40 -5.93
CA GLY A 178 -18.40 1.11 -5.76
C GLY A 178 -18.70 2.17 -6.83
N PHE A 179 -17.89 2.25 -7.89
CA PHE A 179 -18.20 3.03 -9.10
C PHE A 179 -18.95 2.13 -10.09
N GLY A 180 -20.21 1.82 -9.78
CA GLY A 180 -20.96 0.73 -10.39
C GLY A 180 -21.29 0.93 -11.86
N THR A 181 -21.42 2.18 -12.33
CA THR A 181 -21.84 2.52 -13.69
C THR A 181 -20.71 3.07 -14.56
N ASP A 182 -20.86 2.92 -15.87
CA ASP A 182 -19.89 3.43 -16.85
C ASP A 182 -19.75 4.95 -16.75
N GLN A 183 -20.87 5.65 -16.51
CA GLN A 183 -20.89 7.10 -16.39
C GLN A 183 -20.09 7.55 -15.16
N GLU A 184 -20.26 6.92 -14.00
CA GLU A 184 -19.47 7.23 -12.80
C GLU A 184 -17.97 7.02 -13.03
N ILE A 185 -17.60 5.95 -13.73
CA ILE A 185 -16.19 5.66 -14.06
C ILE A 185 -15.62 6.70 -15.03
N ILE A 186 -16.39 7.12 -16.04
CA ILE A 186 -16.01 8.16 -16.99
C ILE A 186 -15.86 9.52 -16.28
N ASP A 187 -16.79 9.86 -15.37
CA ASP A 187 -16.75 11.09 -14.60
C ASP A 187 -15.56 11.10 -13.63
N LEU A 188 -15.17 9.94 -13.10
CA LEU A 188 -14.01 9.78 -12.23
C LEU A 188 -12.67 9.98 -12.98
N LEU A 189 -12.44 9.22 -14.06
CA LEU A 189 -11.13 9.18 -14.73
C LEU A 189 -11.00 10.16 -15.91
N GLY A 190 -12.12 10.65 -16.43
CA GLY A 190 -12.18 11.39 -17.68
C GLY A 190 -12.28 10.48 -18.89
N ASP A 191 -12.91 11.00 -19.95
CA ASP A 191 -13.22 10.24 -21.15
C ASP A 191 -12.00 10.07 -22.06
N ASN A 192 -11.56 8.83 -22.24
CA ASN A 192 -10.47 8.49 -23.13
C ASN A 192 -10.65 7.15 -23.85
N GLU A 193 -9.88 6.94 -24.92
CA GLU A 193 -10.03 5.78 -25.81
C GLU A 193 -9.71 4.46 -25.10
N TYR A 194 -8.65 4.43 -24.28
CA TYR A 194 -8.30 3.26 -23.48
C TYR A 194 -9.42 2.89 -22.51
N LEU A 195 -10.04 3.87 -21.87
CA LEU A 195 -11.14 3.66 -20.94
C LEU A 195 -12.37 3.12 -21.68
N ARG A 196 -12.75 3.72 -22.82
CA ARG A 196 -13.88 3.24 -23.64
C ARG A 196 -13.68 1.80 -24.11
N ASN A 197 -12.49 1.48 -24.64
CA ASN A 197 -12.15 0.12 -25.07
C ASN A 197 -12.20 -0.88 -23.89
N THR A 198 -11.83 -0.42 -22.70
CA THR A 198 -11.86 -1.25 -21.49
C THR A 198 -13.29 -1.48 -20.99
N LEU A 199 -14.14 -0.45 -20.98
CA LEU A 199 -15.57 -0.55 -20.65
C LEU A 199 -16.30 -1.48 -21.63
N GLU A 200 -16.03 -1.37 -22.94
CA GLU A 200 -16.60 -2.28 -23.94
C GLU A 200 -16.17 -3.74 -23.73
N LYS A 201 -14.96 -3.94 -23.18
CA LYS A 201 -14.44 -5.28 -22.87
C LYS A 201 -14.92 -5.84 -21.54
N ASP A 202 -15.47 -4.99 -20.68
CA ASP A 202 -16.00 -5.34 -19.37
C ASP A 202 -17.40 -5.93 -19.50
N ASN A 203 -17.55 -7.20 -19.11
CA ASN A 203 -18.86 -7.87 -19.16
C ASN A 203 -19.68 -7.64 -17.89
N THR A 204 -19.14 -6.92 -16.90
CA THR A 204 -19.83 -6.61 -15.66
C THR A 204 -20.55 -5.27 -15.81
N GLU A 205 -21.84 -5.26 -15.48
CA GLU A 205 -22.70 -4.08 -15.67
C GLU A 205 -22.95 -3.32 -14.37
N ASN A 206 -22.57 -3.91 -13.23
CA ASN A 206 -22.81 -3.36 -11.90
C ASN A 206 -21.80 -3.89 -10.88
N THR A 207 -21.83 -3.27 -9.69
CA THR A 207 -20.97 -3.58 -8.56
C THR A 207 -21.05 -5.04 -8.11
N GLU A 208 -22.24 -5.62 -8.03
CA GLU A 208 -22.44 -7.01 -7.58
C GLU A 208 -21.77 -8.01 -8.52
N LYS A 209 -22.03 -7.91 -9.84
CA LYS A 209 -21.41 -8.77 -10.85
C LYS A 209 -19.88 -8.63 -10.84
N ALA A 210 -19.37 -7.41 -10.63
CA ALA A 210 -17.94 -7.17 -10.53
C ALA A 210 -17.30 -7.83 -9.29
N LEU A 211 -17.97 -7.75 -8.14
CA LEU A 211 -17.54 -8.45 -6.92
C LEU A 211 -17.48 -9.97 -7.13
N LEU A 212 -18.53 -10.54 -7.73
CA LEU A 212 -18.59 -11.98 -8.03
C LEU A 212 -17.50 -12.42 -9.01
N GLU A 213 -17.27 -11.67 -10.10
CA GLU A 213 -16.21 -11.96 -11.08
C GLU A 213 -14.83 -11.95 -10.42
N ILE A 214 -14.55 -10.95 -9.56
CA ILE A 214 -13.27 -10.92 -8.82
C ILE A 214 -13.15 -12.11 -7.86
N TYR A 215 -14.22 -12.48 -7.16
CA TYR A 215 -14.22 -13.63 -6.26
C TYR A 215 -13.91 -14.93 -7.00
N GLU A 216 -14.55 -15.17 -8.14
CA GLU A 216 -14.31 -16.37 -8.96
C GLU A 216 -12.85 -16.48 -9.44
N ARG A 217 -12.19 -15.35 -9.71
CA ARG A 217 -10.76 -15.34 -10.07
C ARG A 217 -9.85 -15.63 -8.89
N LEU A 218 -10.20 -15.15 -7.70
CA LEU A 218 -9.41 -15.34 -6.49
C LEU A 218 -9.62 -16.72 -5.85
N ARG A 219 -10.83 -17.27 -5.93
CA ARG A 219 -11.23 -18.55 -5.34
C ARG A 219 -11.99 -19.40 -6.35
N PRO A 220 -11.29 -19.95 -7.36
CA PRO A 220 -11.94 -20.76 -8.39
C PRO A 220 -12.55 -22.03 -7.78
N GLY A 221 -13.85 -22.23 -7.99
CA GLY A 221 -14.58 -23.42 -7.56
C GLY A 221 -15.37 -23.27 -6.25
N GLU A 222 -15.22 -22.15 -5.53
CA GLU A 222 -16.12 -21.80 -4.43
C GLU A 222 -17.33 -21.02 -4.97
N PRO A 223 -18.57 -21.32 -4.53
CA PRO A 223 -19.75 -20.58 -4.98
C PRO A 223 -19.64 -19.11 -4.51
N PRO A 224 -19.68 -18.14 -5.43
CA PRO A 224 -19.51 -16.73 -5.07
C PRO A 224 -20.80 -16.16 -4.47
N THR A 225 -20.67 -15.40 -3.40
CA THR A 225 -21.74 -14.52 -2.88
C THR A 225 -21.19 -13.10 -2.77
N VAL A 226 -22.06 -12.09 -2.92
CA VAL A 226 -21.65 -10.67 -2.85
C VAL A 226 -20.97 -10.36 -1.52
N GLU A 227 -21.53 -10.89 -0.42
CA GLU A 227 -21.00 -10.68 0.94
C GLU A 227 -19.60 -11.29 1.12
N ASN A 228 -19.40 -12.53 0.66
CA ASN A 228 -18.10 -13.19 0.73
C ASN A 228 -17.07 -12.49 -0.16
N ALA A 229 -17.50 -12.00 -1.33
CA ALA A 229 -16.66 -11.23 -2.24
C ALA A 229 -16.21 -9.91 -1.65
N LYS A 230 -17.14 -9.18 -1.04
CA LYS A 230 -16.85 -7.93 -0.31
C LYS A 230 -15.85 -8.18 0.81
N THR A 231 -16.16 -9.12 1.71
CA THR A 231 -15.30 -9.48 2.84
C THR A 231 -13.91 -9.93 2.39
N LEU A 232 -13.82 -10.70 1.30
CA LEU A 232 -12.54 -11.13 0.74
C LEU A 232 -11.68 -9.94 0.27
N LEU A 233 -12.28 -8.96 -0.40
CA LEU A 233 -11.53 -7.78 -0.87
C LEU A 233 -11.13 -6.84 0.27
N VAL A 234 -12.04 -6.60 1.23
CA VAL A 234 -11.72 -5.82 2.45
C VAL A 234 -10.54 -6.46 3.18
N SER A 235 -10.63 -7.75 3.50
CA SER A 235 -9.57 -8.46 4.22
C SER A 235 -8.26 -8.55 3.43
N ARG A 236 -8.31 -8.55 2.09
CA ARG A 236 -7.12 -8.70 1.27
C ARG A 236 -6.35 -7.39 1.07
N PHE A 237 -7.04 -6.26 1.03
CA PHE A 237 -6.43 -4.95 0.74
C PHE A 237 -6.50 -3.96 1.90
N PHE A 238 -7.64 -3.88 2.58
CA PHE A 238 -7.92 -2.79 3.50
C PHE A 238 -7.72 -3.19 4.97
N ASP A 239 -7.54 -4.46 5.30
CA ASP A 239 -7.21 -4.94 6.64
C ASP A 239 -5.70 -4.71 6.97
N PRO A 240 -5.37 -3.86 7.97
CA PRO A 240 -3.99 -3.61 8.39
C PRO A 240 -3.24 -4.85 8.89
N LYS A 241 -3.95 -5.87 9.37
CA LYS A 241 -3.35 -7.15 9.79
C LYS A 241 -2.91 -7.99 8.60
N ARG A 242 -3.41 -7.72 7.39
CA ARG A 242 -3.14 -8.51 6.17
C ARG A 242 -2.42 -7.74 5.07
N TYR A 243 -2.50 -6.41 5.08
CA TYR A 243 -1.85 -5.53 4.11
C TYR A 243 -1.03 -4.45 4.82
N ASP A 244 0.24 -4.35 4.45
CA ASP A 244 1.19 -3.41 5.00
C ASP A 244 2.13 -2.88 3.91
N LEU A 245 2.30 -1.57 3.86
CA LEU A 245 3.24 -0.82 3.04
C LEU A 245 4.50 -0.45 3.83
N ALA A 246 4.47 -0.54 5.16
CA ALA A 246 5.41 0.06 6.09
C ALA A 246 5.54 1.59 5.91
N ASN A 247 6.25 2.24 6.84
CA ASN A 247 6.49 3.70 6.80
C ASN A 247 7.16 4.13 5.48
N VAL A 248 8.11 3.33 4.99
CA VAL A 248 8.82 3.59 3.73
C VAL A 248 7.86 3.49 2.53
N GLY A 249 6.94 2.53 2.51
CA GLY A 249 5.99 2.38 1.41
C GLY A 249 4.96 3.49 1.39
N ARG A 250 4.38 3.84 2.56
CA ARG A 250 3.46 4.98 2.70
C ARG A 250 4.13 6.29 2.25
N TYR A 251 5.37 6.54 2.67
CA TYR A 251 6.13 7.70 2.20
C TYR A 251 6.30 7.71 0.67
N LYS A 252 6.71 6.57 0.09
CA LYS A 252 6.97 6.49 -1.35
C LYS A 252 5.71 6.57 -2.19
N ILE A 253 4.61 5.92 -1.79
CA ILE A 253 3.35 5.95 -2.53
C ILE A 253 2.74 7.36 -2.51
N ASN A 254 2.71 8.02 -1.35
CA ASN A 254 2.26 9.40 -1.23
C ASN A 254 3.09 10.31 -2.13
N LYS A 255 4.42 10.21 -2.07
CA LYS A 255 5.30 11.01 -2.94
C LYS A 255 5.07 10.74 -4.43
N LYS A 256 4.80 9.49 -4.81
CA LYS A 256 4.63 9.09 -6.21
C LYS A 256 3.27 9.49 -6.78
N LEU A 257 2.20 9.34 -6.02
CA LEU A 257 0.82 9.63 -6.42
C LEU A 257 0.39 11.07 -6.09
N HIS A 258 1.26 11.84 -5.46
CA HIS A 258 1.06 13.27 -5.22
C HIS A 258 0.78 14.04 -6.53
N ILE A 259 -0.28 14.85 -6.54
CA ILE A 259 -0.75 15.56 -7.74
C ILE A 259 0.30 16.54 -8.30
N LYS A 260 1.07 17.21 -7.43
CA LYS A 260 2.23 18.07 -7.77
C LYS A 260 3.06 17.53 -8.95
N ASN A 261 3.48 16.27 -8.86
CA ASN A 261 4.37 15.68 -9.87
C ASN A 261 3.68 15.46 -11.22
N ARG A 262 2.35 15.33 -11.20
CA ARG A 262 1.52 15.11 -12.38
C ARG A 262 1.11 16.41 -13.05
N LEU A 263 0.98 17.51 -12.31
CA LEU A 263 0.61 18.83 -12.85
C LEU A 263 1.78 19.57 -13.50
N PHE A 264 3.02 19.27 -13.13
CA PHE A 264 4.18 19.97 -13.67
C PHE A 264 4.24 19.89 -15.20
N ASN A 265 4.41 21.05 -15.85
CA ASN A 265 4.36 21.26 -17.30
C ASN A 265 3.05 20.85 -17.99
N GLN A 266 1.96 20.70 -17.24
CA GLN A 266 0.63 20.47 -17.83
C GLN A 266 -0.14 21.78 -17.97
N ARG A 267 -1.05 21.82 -18.97
CA ARG A 267 -1.98 22.93 -19.16
C ARG A 267 -3.30 22.62 -18.46
N LEU A 268 -3.73 23.50 -17.56
CA LEU A 268 -4.97 23.33 -16.82
C LEU A 268 -6.19 23.47 -17.73
N ALA A 269 -7.21 22.62 -17.50
CA ALA A 269 -8.51 22.70 -18.17
C ALA A 269 -9.60 23.35 -17.31
N GLU A 270 -9.27 23.70 -16.07
CA GLU A 270 -10.12 24.42 -15.12
C GLU A 270 -9.33 25.48 -14.34
N THR A 271 -10.03 26.45 -13.78
CA THR A 271 -9.44 27.45 -12.89
C THR A 271 -9.34 26.87 -11.48
N LEU A 272 -8.16 26.94 -10.87
CA LEU A 272 -7.95 26.53 -9.48
C LEU A 272 -8.29 27.71 -8.57
N VAL A 273 -9.20 27.48 -7.63
CA VAL A 273 -9.69 28.49 -6.69
C VAL A 273 -9.49 27.98 -5.27
N ASP A 274 -9.07 28.87 -4.38
CA ASP A 274 -9.04 28.59 -2.96
C ASP A 274 -10.48 28.51 -2.41
N PRO A 275 -10.90 27.37 -1.82
CA PRO A 275 -12.26 27.19 -1.34
C PRO A 275 -12.62 28.08 -0.13
N GLU A 276 -11.63 28.53 0.65
CA GLU A 276 -11.87 29.37 1.83
C GLU A 276 -11.92 30.86 1.47
N THR A 277 -11.00 31.33 0.63
CA THR A 277 -10.86 32.75 0.30
C THR A 277 -11.57 33.15 -0.99
N GLY A 278 -11.84 32.19 -1.88
CA GLY A 278 -12.35 32.44 -3.23
C GLY A 278 -11.30 33.04 -4.18
N GLU A 279 -10.03 33.12 -3.77
CA GLU A 279 -8.95 33.66 -4.60
C GLU A 279 -8.62 32.71 -5.76
N ILE A 280 -8.42 33.27 -6.95
CA ILE A 280 -7.97 32.52 -8.12
C ILE A 280 -6.47 32.22 -7.95
N LEU A 281 -6.14 30.94 -7.73
CA LEU A 281 -4.77 30.47 -7.57
C LEU A 281 -4.07 30.34 -8.92
N VAL A 282 -4.77 29.78 -9.92
CA VAL A 282 -4.31 29.64 -11.30
C VAL A 282 -5.50 29.66 -12.24
N GLU A 283 -5.41 30.46 -13.30
CA GLU A 283 -6.43 30.50 -14.35
C GLU A 283 -6.38 29.26 -15.25
N LYS A 284 -7.55 28.87 -15.78
CA LYS A 284 -7.67 27.91 -16.87
C LYS A 284 -6.72 28.27 -18.04
N ASP A 285 -6.27 27.27 -18.77
CA ASP A 285 -5.34 27.38 -19.92
C ASP A 285 -3.90 27.78 -19.55
N THR A 286 -3.62 27.99 -18.26
CA THR A 286 -2.26 28.24 -17.76
C THR A 286 -1.44 26.95 -17.74
N ILE A 287 -0.17 27.04 -18.16
CA ILE A 287 0.82 25.96 -18.01
C ILE A 287 1.46 26.06 -16.63
N ILE A 288 1.45 24.96 -15.88
CA ILE A 288 2.01 24.91 -14.53
C ILE A 288 3.53 24.72 -14.61
N ASP A 289 4.26 25.82 -14.51
CA ASP A 289 5.72 25.82 -14.36
C ASP A 289 6.14 25.59 -12.90
N ARG A 290 7.46 25.52 -12.65
CA ARG A 290 7.97 25.22 -11.29
C ARG A 290 7.61 26.32 -10.29
N ARG A 291 7.63 27.59 -10.71
CA ARG A 291 7.34 28.74 -9.85
C ARG A 291 5.87 28.76 -9.44
N THR A 292 4.97 28.56 -10.40
CA THR A 292 3.54 28.47 -10.16
C THR A 292 3.23 27.29 -9.26
N LEU A 293 3.84 26.13 -9.52
CA LEU A 293 3.65 24.92 -8.73
C LEU A 293 4.10 25.09 -7.28
N ASP A 294 5.27 25.68 -7.04
CA ASP A 294 5.76 25.91 -5.68
C ASP A 294 4.92 26.97 -4.93
N ARG A 295 4.32 27.94 -5.64
CA ARG A 295 3.36 28.90 -5.08
C ARG A 295 2.06 28.24 -4.64
N ILE A 296 1.48 27.37 -5.46
CA ILE A 296 0.18 26.74 -5.18
C ILE A 296 0.30 25.49 -4.32
N LEU A 297 1.50 24.93 -4.15
CA LEU A 297 1.69 23.67 -3.43
C LEU A 297 1.06 23.69 -2.04
N PRO A 298 1.29 24.70 -1.16
CA PRO A 298 0.67 24.72 0.17
C PRO A 298 -0.86 24.67 0.11
N MET A 299 -1.48 25.25 -0.93
CA MET A 299 -2.93 25.24 -1.13
C MET A 299 -3.43 23.89 -1.67
N LEU A 300 -2.65 23.25 -2.54
CA LEU A 300 -2.91 21.87 -2.96
C LEU A 300 -2.81 20.90 -1.78
N GLU A 301 -1.91 21.15 -0.82
CA GLU A 301 -1.84 20.38 0.44
C GLU A 301 -2.96 20.73 1.42
N GLY A 302 -3.45 21.97 1.35
CA GLY A 302 -4.55 22.49 2.17
C GLY A 302 -5.96 22.07 1.73
N GLY A 303 -6.11 21.22 0.72
CA GLY A 303 -7.43 20.67 0.35
C GLY A 303 -8.06 21.21 -0.93
N VAL A 304 -7.34 22.03 -1.73
CA VAL A 304 -7.88 22.53 -3.01
C VAL A 304 -8.26 21.37 -3.94
N ASN A 305 -9.49 21.45 -4.48
CA ASN A 305 -10.11 20.46 -5.37
C ASN A 305 -10.18 19.04 -4.79
N PHE A 306 -10.40 18.93 -3.49
CA PHE A 306 -10.78 17.65 -2.88
C PHE A 306 -12.25 17.38 -3.19
N GLN A 307 -12.52 16.20 -3.73
CA GLN A 307 -13.85 15.70 -4.05
C GLN A 307 -14.11 14.49 -3.18
N THR A 308 -15.24 14.51 -2.49
CA THR A 308 -15.72 13.37 -1.72
C THR A 308 -16.61 12.53 -2.62
N HIS A 309 -16.31 11.24 -2.71
CA HIS A 309 -17.13 10.27 -3.40
C HIS A 309 -17.76 9.33 -2.38
N GLU A 310 -19.06 9.10 -2.52
CA GLU A 310 -19.85 8.14 -1.75
C GLU A 310 -20.06 6.88 -2.60
N PRO A 311 -19.15 5.89 -2.55
CA PRO A 311 -19.33 4.64 -3.28
C PRO A 311 -20.55 3.87 -2.76
N VAL A 312 -21.35 3.32 -3.68
CA VAL A 312 -22.59 2.60 -3.32
C VAL A 312 -22.46 1.11 -3.64
N GLY A 313 -22.77 0.27 -2.64
CA GLY A 313 -22.86 -1.18 -2.79
C GLY A 313 -21.54 -1.92 -3.04
N GLY A 314 -20.41 -1.21 -3.06
CA GLY A 314 -19.08 -1.76 -3.31
C GLY A 314 -18.36 -2.22 -2.04
N VAL A 315 -17.06 -2.47 -2.18
CA VAL A 315 -16.15 -2.76 -1.05
C VAL A 315 -16.04 -1.58 -0.09
N LEU A 316 -16.19 -0.38 -0.61
CA LEU A 316 -16.06 0.86 0.14
C LEU A 316 -17.39 1.20 0.79
N GLU A 317 -17.39 1.28 2.12
CA GLU A 317 -18.55 1.70 2.93
C GLU A 317 -18.44 3.15 3.40
N GLU A 318 -17.22 3.68 3.42
CA GLU A 318 -16.91 5.04 3.85
C GLU A 318 -16.68 5.95 2.65
N GLU A 319 -16.91 7.25 2.88
CA GLU A 319 -16.58 8.31 1.94
C GLU A 319 -15.10 8.28 1.56
N VAL A 320 -14.81 8.41 0.27
CA VAL A 320 -13.44 8.52 -0.23
C VAL A 320 -13.18 9.92 -0.71
N SER A 321 -12.22 10.59 -0.07
CA SER A 321 -11.69 11.86 -0.55
C SER A 321 -10.59 11.63 -1.58
N LEU A 322 -10.76 12.24 -2.75
CA LEU A 322 -9.79 12.26 -3.84
C LEU A 322 -9.48 13.71 -4.21
N GLN A 323 -8.22 14.00 -4.54
CA GLN A 323 -7.88 15.28 -5.16
C GLN A 323 -7.99 15.11 -6.68
N SER A 324 -8.83 15.90 -7.34
CA SER A 324 -9.07 15.79 -8.79
C SER A 324 -8.82 17.12 -9.48
N ILE A 325 -7.88 17.15 -10.43
CA ILE A 325 -7.61 18.34 -11.23
C ILE A 325 -7.68 18.01 -12.72
N LYS A 326 -8.43 18.82 -13.46
CA LYS A 326 -8.64 18.69 -14.89
C LYS A 326 -7.50 19.35 -15.66
N ILE A 327 -6.89 18.59 -16.57
CA ILE A 327 -5.87 19.09 -17.49
C ILE A 327 -6.25 18.76 -18.93
N TYR A 328 -5.65 19.49 -19.87
CA TYR A 328 -5.63 19.06 -21.25
C TYR A 328 -4.65 17.90 -21.43
N ALA A 329 -5.10 16.81 -22.07
CA ALA A 329 -4.33 15.60 -22.23
C ALA A 329 -3.01 15.87 -22.99
N PRO A 330 -1.85 15.48 -22.43
CA PRO A 330 -0.57 15.72 -23.09
C PRO A 330 -0.48 14.90 -24.39
N GLY A 331 -0.11 15.57 -25.49
CA GLY A 331 0.03 14.93 -26.80
C GLY A 331 -1.26 14.81 -27.60
N ASP A 332 -2.39 15.36 -27.14
CA ASP A 332 -3.56 15.55 -27.99
C ASP A 332 -3.25 16.58 -29.08
N ALA A 333 -3.34 16.16 -30.35
CA ALA A 333 -3.03 17.01 -31.51
C ALA A 333 -3.98 18.22 -31.61
N LYS A 334 -5.22 18.10 -31.11
CA LYS A 334 -6.16 19.21 -31.05
C LYS A 334 -6.00 20.06 -29.79
N GLY A 335 -5.43 19.48 -28.74
CA GLY A 335 -5.28 20.13 -27.43
C GLY A 335 -6.62 20.45 -26.79
N GLU A 336 -7.65 19.65 -27.01
CA GLU A 336 -9.02 19.89 -26.54
C GLU A 336 -9.48 18.81 -25.56
N LYS A 337 -8.87 17.61 -25.62
CA LYS A 337 -9.24 16.49 -24.75
C LYS A 337 -8.89 16.79 -23.30
N VAL A 338 -9.89 16.75 -22.44
CA VAL A 338 -9.74 16.93 -20.99
C VAL A 338 -9.67 15.58 -20.30
N ILE A 339 -8.74 15.44 -19.35
CA ILE A 339 -8.61 14.26 -18.49
C ILE A 339 -8.53 14.68 -17.02
N ASN A 340 -8.93 13.77 -16.13
CA ASN A 340 -8.89 13.99 -14.69
C ASN A 340 -7.61 13.37 -14.11
N VAL A 341 -6.79 14.21 -13.48
CA VAL A 341 -5.61 13.79 -12.75
C VAL A 341 -6.00 13.61 -11.29
N LEU A 342 -6.05 12.35 -10.85
CA LEU A 342 -6.33 12.02 -9.45
C LEU A 342 -5.04 11.94 -8.63
N GLY A 343 -5.05 12.58 -7.46
CA GLY A 343 -4.06 12.40 -6.39
C GLY A 343 -4.65 11.59 -5.25
N ASN A 344 -3.81 10.83 -4.55
CA ASN A 344 -4.24 9.97 -3.43
C ASN A 344 -4.53 10.73 -2.13
N THR A 345 -4.73 12.05 -2.21
CA THR A 345 -4.82 12.99 -1.08
C THR A 345 -3.64 12.91 -0.09
N PHE A 346 -3.58 13.81 0.88
CA PHE A 346 -2.54 13.79 1.91
C PHE A 346 -2.88 12.77 2.99
N ILE A 347 -2.69 11.49 2.69
CA ILE A 347 -2.89 10.40 3.66
C ILE A 347 -1.79 10.45 4.73
N ASP A 348 -2.19 10.34 6.00
CA ASP A 348 -1.27 10.37 7.14
C ASP A 348 -0.25 9.23 7.09
N LYS A 349 0.96 9.49 7.60
CA LYS A 349 2.08 8.52 7.58
C LYS A 349 1.83 7.32 8.51
N SER A 350 0.95 7.44 9.50
CA SER A 350 0.55 6.37 10.40
C SER A 350 -0.31 5.30 9.71
N VAL A 351 -0.94 5.62 8.57
CA VAL A 351 -1.72 4.66 7.79
C VAL A 351 -0.79 3.75 6.99
N LYS A 352 -0.54 2.56 7.51
CA LYS A 352 0.42 1.60 6.93
C LYS A 352 -0.18 0.64 5.90
N ASN A 353 -1.49 0.43 5.84
CA ASN A 353 -2.18 -0.34 4.79
C ASN A 353 -2.49 0.51 3.55
N ILE A 354 -2.81 -0.10 2.41
CA ILE A 354 -3.26 0.62 1.21
C ILE A 354 -4.66 1.20 1.41
N THR A 355 -4.93 2.37 0.86
CA THR A 355 -6.26 3.00 0.92
C THR A 355 -6.95 2.95 -0.45
N PRO A 356 -8.28 3.15 -0.51
CA PRO A 356 -9.00 3.28 -1.77
C PRO A 356 -8.45 4.43 -2.64
N ALA A 357 -8.10 5.56 -2.02
CA ALA A 357 -7.53 6.71 -2.70
C ALA A 357 -6.20 6.38 -3.40
N ASP A 358 -5.35 5.54 -2.79
CA ASP A 358 -4.11 5.07 -3.42
C ASP A 358 -4.40 4.28 -4.71
N ILE A 359 -5.38 3.38 -4.66
CA ILE A 359 -5.76 2.53 -5.80
C ILE A 359 -6.29 3.41 -6.93
N LEU A 360 -7.26 4.28 -6.65
CA LEU A 360 -7.89 5.15 -7.65
C LEU A 360 -6.89 6.12 -8.28
N ALA A 361 -6.01 6.73 -7.47
CA ALA A 361 -4.95 7.59 -7.97
C ALA A 361 -3.92 6.82 -8.81
N SER A 362 -3.61 5.57 -8.46
CA SER A 362 -2.69 4.74 -9.25
C SER A 362 -3.28 4.32 -10.60
N ILE A 363 -4.59 4.05 -10.66
CA ILE A 363 -5.31 3.77 -11.92
C ILE A 363 -5.36 5.04 -12.77
N SER A 364 -5.71 6.19 -12.19
CA SER A 364 -5.67 7.48 -12.91
C SER A 364 -4.27 7.84 -13.40
N TYR A 365 -3.20 7.46 -12.68
CA TYR A 365 -1.82 7.67 -13.16
C TYR A 365 -1.52 6.77 -14.36
N PHE A 366 -2.08 5.57 -14.39
CA PHE A 366 -1.83 4.60 -15.45
C PHE A 366 -2.49 4.98 -16.78
N PHE A 367 -3.70 5.57 -16.72
CA PHE A 367 -4.35 6.24 -17.85
C PHE A 367 -3.66 7.56 -18.18
#